data_AF-A0A524I3Q4-F1
#
_entry.id   AF-A0A524I3Q4-F1
#
_cell.length_a   1.000
_cell.length_b   1.000
_cell.length_c   1.000
_cell.angle_alpha   90.00
_cell.angle_beta   90.00
_cell.angle_gamma   90.00
#
_symmetry.space_group_name_H-M   'P 1'
#
loop_
_entity.id
_entity.type
_entity.pdbx_description
1 polymer ?
#
loop_
_entity_poly.entity_id
_entity_poly.type
_entity_poly.pdbx_seq_one_letter_code
_entity_poly.pdbx_strand_id
1 'polypeptide(L)'
;MVVLDVDLVFLVVLLIILAIVVYIELRFMRTRNREYLDKAIDKDDAYNNIATTKAIASVLRQKGKDTHEAELVIIQAEQAYNRGSFVSSKESAKKARDILINAPFIEMALGDAPKTEPESPSEEDHETVHEITKLEPNLIESRFIINSCRTHLEAEEACGKDIAQAKERLAQAEQCFAEKRYDEALKEGMRARRMMGESSPGISEPKMETPRIKIPKPERKCAKCGIGVPPEDLYCRKCGTSVGVQRTCSHCQTDVSADDVFCPKCGRPI
;
A
#
# COMPACT_ATOMS: atom_id res chain seq x y z
N MET A 1 -14.12 30.95 -53.78
CA MET A 1 -12.92 30.09 -53.88
C MET A 1 -11.84 30.77 -53.07
N VAL A 2 -11.49 30.21 -51.91
CA VAL A 2 -10.43 30.78 -51.07
C VAL A 2 -9.12 30.41 -51.73
N VAL A 3 -8.45 31.39 -52.33
CA VAL A 3 -7.08 31.23 -52.82
C VAL A 3 -6.23 31.09 -51.57
N LEU A 4 -5.82 29.87 -51.26
CA LEU A 4 -4.83 29.66 -50.21
C LEU A 4 -3.55 30.35 -50.67
N ASP A 5 -3.12 31.38 -49.94
CA ASP A 5 -1.83 32.03 -50.16
C ASP A 5 -0.73 30.96 -50.14
N VAL A 6 0.19 31.05 -51.10
CA VAL A 6 1.30 30.09 -51.26
C VAL A 6 2.10 29.95 -49.95
N ASP A 7 2.20 31.04 -49.19
CA ASP A 7 2.82 31.09 -47.86
C ASP A 7 2.08 30.26 -46.81
N LEU A 8 0.73 30.27 -46.83
CA LEU A 8 -0.09 29.47 -45.94
C LEU A 8 0.05 27.98 -46.24
N VAL A 9 0.09 27.61 -47.52
CA VAL A 9 0.34 26.21 -47.94
C VAL A 9 1.72 25.75 -47.48
N PHE A 10 2.75 26.58 -47.63
CA PHE A 10 4.11 26.26 -47.19
C PHE A 10 4.20 26.06 -45.67
N LEU A 11 3.55 26.93 -44.88
CA LEU A 11 3.53 26.83 -43.42
C LEU A 11 2.83 25.53 -42.95
N VAL A 12 1.71 25.17 -43.58
CA VAL A 12 1.00 23.92 -43.27
C VAL A 12 1.87 22.69 -43.58
N VAL A 13 2.56 22.68 -44.72
CA VAL A 13 3.48 21.58 -45.08
C VAL A 13 4.63 21.48 -44.07
N LEU A 14 5.22 22.60 -43.65
CA LEU A 14 6.27 22.64 -42.63
C LEU A 14 5.79 22.06 -41.30
N LEU A 15 4.58 22.42 -40.84
CA LEU A 15 4.01 21.88 -39.61
C LEU A 15 3.75 20.37 -39.69
N ILE A 16 3.30 19.88 -40.85
CA ILE A 16 3.11 18.44 -41.06
C ILE A 16 4.45 17.71 -40.98
N ILE A 17 5.50 18.24 -41.61
CA ILE A 17 6.85 17.66 -41.54
C ILE A 17 7.35 17.66 -40.09
N LEU A 18 7.18 18.76 -39.36
CA LEU A 18 7.59 18.87 -37.97
C LEU A 18 6.82 17.88 -37.07
N ALA A 19 5.51 17.72 -37.29
CA ALA A 19 4.68 16.74 -36.60
C ALA A 19 5.13 15.30 -36.89
N ILE A 20 5.51 14.98 -38.14
CA ILE A 20 6.05 13.67 -38.52
C ILE A 20 7.38 13.41 -37.81
N VAL A 21 8.29 14.38 -37.78
CA VAL A 21 9.58 14.26 -37.08
C VAL A 21 9.36 14.04 -35.58
N VAL A 22 8.50 14.84 -34.94
CA VAL A 22 8.15 14.67 -33.52
C VAL A 22 7.50 13.32 -33.26
N TYR A 23 6.63 12.83 -34.16
CA TYR A 23 6.03 11.50 -34.05
C TYR A 23 7.08 10.38 -34.11
N ILE A 24 8.05 10.49 -35.02
CA ILE A 24 9.15 9.51 -35.14
C ILE A 24 10.01 9.51 -33.88
N GLU A 25 10.39 10.69 -33.38
CA GLU A 25 11.17 10.83 -32.14
C GLU A 25 10.40 10.25 -30.93
N LEU A 26 9.13 10.60 -30.77
CA LEU A 26 8.29 10.06 -29.69
C LEU A 26 8.11 8.55 -29.79
N ARG A 27 7.96 8.01 -31.01
CA ARG A 27 7.84 6.58 -31.24
C ARG A 27 9.13 5.86 -30.88
N PHE A 28 10.28 6.39 -31.31
CA PHE A 28 11.59 5.81 -31.03
C PHE A 28 11.91 5.88 -29.52
N MET A 29 11.68 7.03 -28.89
CA MET A 29 11.83 7.19 -27.45
C MET A 29 10.94 6.23 -26.66
N ARG A 30 9.69 6.04 -27.06
CA ARG A 30 8.77 5.11 -26.38
C ARG A 30 9.25 3.66 -26.48
N THR A 31 9.74 3.22 -27.64
CA THR A 31 10.27 1.86 -27.79
C THR A 31 11.48 1.63 -26.90
N ARG A 32 12.44 2.57 -26.90
CA ARG A 32 13.63 2.45 -26.05
C ARG A 32 13.29 2.52 -24.57
N ASN A 33 12.36 3.38 -24.18
CA ASN A 33 11.94 3.49 -22.78
C ASN A 33 11.21 2.23 -22.28
N ARG A 34 10.49 1.51 -23.16
CA ARG A 34 9.87 0.22 -22.82
C ARG A 34 10.92 -0.81 -22.43
N GLU A 35 11.99 -0.98 -23.20
CA GLU A 35 13.04 -1.95 -22.88
C GLU A 35 13.74 -1.68 -21.54
N TYR A 36 13.95 -0.41 -21.19
CA TYR A 36 14.48 -0.03 -19.88
C TYR A 36 13.49 -0.32 -18.76
N LEU A 37 12.21 -0.02 -18.98
CA LEU A 37 11.15 -0.30 -18.02
C LEU A 37 11.00 -1.81 -17.79
N ASP A 38 11.00 -2.62 -18.85
CA ASP A 38 10.89 -4.07 -18.77
C ASP A 38 12.04 -4.67 -17.96
N LYS A 39 13.29 -4.20 -18.17
CA LYS A 39 14.44 -4.63 -17.36
C LYS A 39 14.32 -4.24 -15.88
N ALA A 40 13.76 -3.07 -15.59
CA ALA A 40 13.52 -2.64 -14.21
C ALA A 40 12.43 -3.50 -13.56
N ILE A 41 11.35 -3.77 -14.28
CA ILE A 41 10.27 -4.67 -13.84
C ILE A 41 10.82 -6.06 -13.57
N ASP A 42 11.61 -6.64 -14.48
CA ASP A 42 12.21 -7.97 -14.31
C ASP A 42 13.10 -8.06 -13.07
N LYS A 43 13.87 -6.99 -12.79
CA LYS A 43 14.72 -6.90 -11.60
C LYS A 43 13.89 -6.91 -10.31
N ASP A 44 12.84 -6.08 -10.26
CA ASP A 44 11.99 -5.99 -9.07
C ASP A 44 11.20 -7.30 -8.88
N ASP A 45 10.69 -7.87 -9.97
CA ASP A 45 10.04 -9.18 -9.98
C ASP A 45 10.94 -10.27 -9.41
N ALA A 46 12.18 -10.38 -9.88
CA ALA A 46 13.13 -11.39 -9.39
C ALA A 46 13.42 -11.22 -7.89
N TYR A 47 13.61 -9.98 -7.43
CA TYR A 47 13.84 -9.67 -6.02
C TYR A 47 12.63 -10.07 -5.15
N ASN A 48 11.42 -9.71 -5.58
CA ASN A 48 10.19 -10.05 -4.88
C ASN A 48 9.98 -11.57 -4.80
N ASN A 49 10.30 -12.31 -5.87
CA ASN A 49 10.21 -13.77 -5.88
C ASN A 49 11.21 -14.41 -4.91
N ILE A 50 12.46 -13.94 -4.86
CA ILE A 50 13.44 -14.43 -3.89
C ILE A 50 13.00 -14.11 -2.46
N ALA A 51 12.61 -12.87 -2.19
CA ALA A 51 12.23 -12.42 -0.86
C ALA A 51 11.03 -13.20 -0.29
N THR A 52 10.00 -13.39 -1.12
CA THR A 52 8.82 -14.18 -0.75
C THR A 52 9.16 -15.65 -0.51
N THR A 53 9.96 -16.28 -1.37
CA THR A 53 10.36 -17.68 -1.19
C THR A 53 11.24 -17.87 0.05
N LYS A 54 12.13 -16.92 0.38
CA LYS A 54 12.87 -16.90 1.66
C LYS A 54 11.96 -16.83 2.88
N ALA A 55 10.96 -15.94 2.83
CA ALA A 55 10.00 -15.81 3.92
C ALA A 55 9.25 -17.13 4.15
N ILE A 56 8.79 -17.77 3.06
CA ILE A 56 8.12 -19.09 3.12
C ILE A 56 9.05 -20.14 3.72
N ALA A 57 10.31 -20.22 3.27
CA ALA A 57 11.30 -21.15 3.83
C ALA A 57 11.50 -20.93 5.34
N SER A 58 11.62 -19.68 5.79
CA SER A 58 11.79 -19.36 7.21
C SER A 58 10.61 -19.83 8.08
N VAL A 59 9.39 -19.69 7.58
CA VAL A 59 8.18 -20.14 8.28
C VAL A 59 8.09 -21.66 8.30
N LEU A 60 8.42 -22.34 7.20
CA LEU A 60 8.38 -23.81 7.14
C LEU A 60 9.47 -24.44 8.01
N ARG A 61 10.64 -23.80 8.12
CA ARG A 61 11.71 -24.19 9.02
C ARG A 61 11.29 -24.07 10.49
N GLN A 62 10.60 -22.99 10.88
CA GLN A 62 10.04 -22.85 12.23
C GLN A 62 9.01 -23.94 12.55
N LYS A 63 8.29 -24.43 11.52
CA LYS A 63 7.33 -25.53 11.64
C LYS A 63 7.98 -26.93 11.60
N GLY A 64 9.31 -27.03 11.52
CA GLY A 64 10.01 -28.32 11.53
C GLY A 64 10.00 -29.07 10.19
N LYS A 65 9.72 -28.41 9.06
CA LYS A 65 9.87 -29.02 7.73
C LYS A 65 11.30 -28.94 7.22
N ASP A 66 11.69 -29.91 6.39
CA ASP A 66 13.00 -29.87 5.73
C ASP A 66 13.02 -28.78 4.68
N THR A 67 13.89 -27.80 4.87
CA THR A 67 14.04 -26.66 3.97
C THR A 67 15.42 -26.64 3.32
N HIS A 68 16.28 -27.62 3.61
CA HIS A 68 17.68 -27.60 3.19
C HIS A 68 17.84 -27.59 1.66
N GLU A 69 17.12 -28.46 0.96
CA GLU A 69 17.18 -28.52 -0.51
C GLU A 69 16.70 -27.22 -1.15
N ALA A 70 15.60 -26.66 -0.64
CA ALA A 70 15.08 -25.39 -1.13
C ALA A 70 16.02 -24.21 -0.83
N GLU A 71 16.67 -24.17 0.34
CA GLU A 71 17.65 -23.15 0.70
C GLU A 71 18.83 -23.11 -0.29
N LEU A 72 19.32 -24.26 -0.75
CA LEU A 72 20.37 -24.33 -1.78
C LEU A 72 19.94 -23.68 -3.10
N VAL A 73 18.69 -23.93 -3.53
CA VAL A 73 18.15 -23.35 -4.76
C VAL A 73 17.89 -21.85 -4.61
N ILE A 74 17.50 -21.38 -3.42
CA ILE A 74 17.38 -19.95 -3.11
C ILE A 74 18.74 -19.25 -3.23
N ILE A 75 19.81 -19.87 -2.71
CA ILE A 75 21.17 -19.33 -2.84
C ILE A 75 21.58 -19.24 -4.32
N GLN A 76 21.25 -20.24 -5.14
CA GLN A 76 21.49 -20.17 -6.59
C GLN A 76 20.71 -19.02 -7.25
N ALA A 77 19.45 -18.80 -6.84
CA ALA A 77 18.64 -17.70 -7.35
C ALA A 77 19.26 -16.33 -7.02
N GLU A 78 19.83 -16.16 -5.83
CA GLU A 78 20.55 -14.95 -5.42
C GLU A 78 21.84 -14.74 -6.22
N GLN A 79 22.60 -15.81 -6.45
CA GLN A 79 23.79 -15.71 -7.29
C GLN A 79 23.43 -15.29 -8.72
N ALA A 80 22.34 -15.82 -9.28
CA ALA A 80 21.83 -15.42 -10.59
C ALA A 80 21.37 -13.96 -10.60
N TYR A 81 20.70 -13.50 -9.53
CA TYR A 81 20.29 -12.10 -9.35
C TYR A 81 21.49 -11.16 -9.35
N ASN A 82 22.53 -11.49 -8.57
CA ASN A 82 23.74 -10.69 -8.46
C ASN A 82 24.55 -10.65 -9.77
N ARG A 83 24.41 -11.66 -10.64
CA ARG A 83 24.99 -11.70 -11.99
C ARG A 83 24.20 -10.90 -13.02
N GLY A 84 23.05 -10.32 -12.65
CA GLY A 84 22.16 -9.59 -13.57
C GLY A 84 21.27 -10.49 -14.44
N SER A 85 21.23 -11.81 -14.17
CA SER A 85 20.32 -12.73 -14.86
C SER A 85 19.00 -12.85 -14.09
N PHE A 86 18.12 -11.86 -14.27
CA PHE A 86 16.85 -11.78 -13.53
C PHE A 86 15.85 -12.86 -13.93
N VAL A 87 15.82 -13.26 -15.21
CA VAL A 87 14.92 -14.31 -15.71
C VAL A 87 15.25 -15.66 -15.07
N SER A 88 16.52 -16.06 -15.10
CA SER A 88 16.97 -17.30 -14.47
C SER A 88 16.79 -17.27 -12.95
N SER A 89 17.03 -16.12 -12.32
CA SER A 89 16.81 -15.92 -10.88
C SER A 89 15.35 -16.14 -10.49
N LYS A 90 14.40 -15.56 -11.25
CA LYS A 90 12.96 -15.75 -11.06
C LYS A 90 12.56 -17.22 -11.22
N GLU A 91 13.12 -17.92 -12.21
CA GLU A 91 12.85 -19.34 -12.42
C GLU A 91 13.37 -20.22 -11.27
N SER A 92 14.60 -20.00 -10.82
CA SER A 92 15.16 -20.70 -9.66
C SER A 92 14.36 -20.42 -8.37
N ALA A 93 13.91 -19.18 -8.16
CA ALA A 93 13.08 -18.83 -7.01
C ALA A 93 11.70 -19.53 -7.03
N LYS A 94 11.13 -19.78 -8.21
CA LYS A 94 9.92 -20.59 -8.39
C LYS A 94 10.18 -22.07 -8.09
N LYS A 95 11.26 -22.64 -8.65
CA LYS A 95 11.66 -24.03 -8.37
C LYS A 95 11.87 -24.27 -6.87
N ALA A 96 12.53 -23.34 -6.18
CA ALA A 96 12.68 -23.41 -4.73
C ALA A 96 11.33 -23.42 -4.00
N ARG A 97 10.33 -22.67 -4.48
CA ARG A 97 8.99 -22.67 -3.90
C ARG A 97 8.28 -24.02 -4.09
N ASP A 98 8.42 -24.63 -5.27
CA ASP A 98 7.84 -25.94 -5.54
C ASP A 98 8.44 -27.02 -4.63
N ILE A 99 9.75 -26.96 -4.37
CA ILE A 99 10.43 -27.85 -3.41
C ILE A 99 9.88 -27.62 -1.99
N LEU A 100 9.70 -26.38 -1.56
CA LEU A 100 9.14 -26.05 -0.24
C LEU A 100 7.71 -26.55 -0.04
N ILE A 101 6.90 -26.55 -1.09
CA ILE A 101 5.52 -27.07 -1.04
C ILE A 101 5.54 -28.58 -0.80
N ASN A 102 6.42 -29.30 -1.51
CA ASN A 102 6.54 -30.75 -1.46
C ASN A 102 7.44 -31.25 -0.32
N ALA A 103 8.01 -30.37 0.48
CA ALA A 103 8.96 -30.73 1.52
C ALA A 103 8.31 -31.56 2.65
N PRO A 104 8.92 -32.72 3.01
CA PRO A 104 8.47 -33.53 4.13
C PRO A 104 8.80 -32.89 5.48
N PHE A 105 8.07 -33.30 6.52
CA PHE A 105 8.40 -32.93 7.90
C PHE A 105 9.66 -33.68 8.34
N ILE A 106 10.59 -32.97 9.01
CA ILE A 106 11.73 -33.64 9.64
C ILE A 106 11.22 -34.24 10.94
N GLU A 107 11.09 -35.56 11.00
CA GLU A 107 11.04 -36.29 12.28
C GLU A 107 12.43 -36.21 12.93
N MET A 108 12.68 -35.16 13.70
CA MET A 108 13.88 -35.09 14.52
C MET A 108 13.61 -35.86 15.82
N ALA A 109 14.11 -37.09 15.86
CA ALA A 109 14.16 -37.89 17.07
C ALA A 109 15.07 -37.20 18.12
N LEU A 110 14.45 -36.46 19.06
CA LEU A 110 15.12 -36.05 20.30
C LEU A 110 14.08 -35.90 21.44
N GLY A 111 14.07 -36.89 22.34
CA GLY A 111 13.87 -36.74 23.80
C GLY A 111 12.51 -36.30 24.34
N ASP A 112 11.82 -37.25 25.00
CA ASP A 112 10.75 -37.14 26.01
C ASP A 112 10.11 -35.75 26.29
N ALA A 113 8.87 -35.59 25.82
CA ALA A 113 7.81 -34.82 26.50
C ALA A 113 6.43 -35.40 26.08
N PRO A 114 5.41 -35.39 26.95
CA PRO A 114 4.30 -36.33 26.88
C PRO A 114 3.38 -36.12 25.67
N LYS A 115 3.07 -37.24 25.01
CA LYS A 115 2.04 -37.39 23.98
C LYS A 115 0.75 -36.69 24.40
N THR A 116 0.41 -35.63 23.70
CA THR A 116 -0.99 -35.25 23.49
C THR A 116 -1.31 -35.73 22.09
N GLU A 117 -2.12 -36.78 21.99
CA GLU A 117 -2.64 -37.29 20.72
C GLU A 117 -3.41 -36.17 20.01
N PRO A 118 -3.06 -35.83 18.75
CA PRO A 118 -4.01 -35.16 17.88
C PRO A 118 -4.80 -36.24 17.14
N GLU A 119 -6.11 -36.21 17.35
CA GLU A 119 -7.10 -36.89 16.53
C GLU A 119 -6.79 -36.66 15.03
N SER A 120 -6.89 -37.74 14.27
CA SER A 120 -6.77 -37.73 12.81
C SER A 120 -7.82 -36.81 12.17
N PRO A 121 -7.43 -35.80 11.37
CA PRO A 121 -8.31 -35.29 10.34
C PRO A 121 -8.15 -36.20 9.12
N SER A 122 -9.29 -36.71 8.67
CA SER A 122 -9.48 -37.42 7.41
C SER A 122 -8.74 -36.78 6.25
N GLU A 123 -8.18 -37.63 5.41
CA GLU A 123 -7.73 -37.31 4.05
C GLU A 123 -8.93 -36.75 3.25
N GLU A 124 -9.07 -35.43 3.25
CA GLU A 124 -9.88 -34.73 2.27
C GLU A 124 -8.95 -34.00 1.30
N ASP A 125 -9.19 -34.28 0.02
CA ASP A 125 -8.50 -33.77 -1.15
C ASP A 125 -8.07 -32.30 -0.99
N HIS A 126 -6.76 -32.05 -1.08
CA HIS A 126 -6.25 -30.72 -1.36
C HIS A 126 -6.54 -30.38 -2.84
N GLU A 127 -7.80 -30.08 -3.13
CA GLU A 127 -8.22 -29.48 -4.38
C GLU A 127 -7.59 -28.08 -4.45
N THR A 128 -6.79 -27.86 -5.49
CA THR A 128 -6.12 -26.59 -5.76
C THR A 128 -7.11 -25.43 -5.70
N VAL A 129 -6.86 -24.47 -4.80
CA VAL A 129 -7.65 -23.25 -4.58
C VAL A 129 -7.51 -22.31 -5.78
N HIS A 130 -8.11 -22.69 -6.90
CA HIS A 130 -8.35 -21.85 -8.06
C HIS A 130 -9.81 -21.85 -8.50
N GLU A 131 -10.71 -22.42 -7.69
CA GLU A 131 -12.08 -21.95 -7.67
C GLU A 131 -12.15 -20.80 -6.68
N ILE A 132 -12.14 -19.57 -7.21
CA ILE A 132 -12.73 -18.45 -6.50
C ILE A 132 -14.20 -18.82 -6.37
N THR A 133 -14.54 -19.59 -5.33
CA THR A 133 -15.91 -19.80 -4.93
C THR A 133 -16.48 -18.40 -4.85
N LYS A 134 -17.46 -18.10 -5.69
CA LYS A 134 -18.02 -16.76 -5.78
C LYS A 134 -18.65 -16.49 -4.42
N LEU A 135 -17.90 -15.86 -3.52
CA LEU A 135 -18.35 -15.63 -2.14
C LEU A 135 -19.71 -14.94 -2.22
N GLU A 136 -20.65 -15.44 -1.44
CA GLU A 136 -21.99 -14.87 -1.39
C GLU A 136 -21.88 -13.38 -1.06
N PRO A 137 -22.64 -12.51 -1.74
CA PRO A 137 -22.56 -11.08 -1.54
C PRO A 137 -22.73 -10.75 -0.05
N ASN A 138 -21.90 -9.84 0.46
CA ASN A 138 -21.93 -9.34 1.84
C ASN A 138 -21.59 -10.36 2.95
N LEU A 139 -21.15 -11.59 2.61
CA LEU A 139 -20.70 -12.59 3.60
C LEU A 139 -19.52 -12.08 4.45
N ILE A 140 -18.45 -11.59 3.81
CA ILE A 140 -17.25 -11.13 4.53
C ILE A 140 -17.56 -9.89 5.35
N GLU A 141 -18.29 -8.94 4.76
CA GLU A 141 -18.62 -7.67 5.39
C GLU A 141 -19.49 -7.87 6.63
N SER A 142 -20.55 -8.66 6.53
CA SER A 142 -21.42 -8.98 7.67
C SER A 142 -20.65 -9.69 8.79
N ARG A 143 -19.80 -10.67 8.46
CA ARG A 143 -18.98 -11.39 9.44
C ARG A 143 -18.00 -10.46 10.17
N PHE A 144 -17.37 -9.55 9.43
CA PHE A 144 -16.46 -8.57 9.99
C PHE A 144 -17.17 -7.62 10.96
N ILE A 145 -18.30 -7.05 10.54
CA ILE A 145 -19.07 -6.11 11.36
C ILE A 145 -19.58 -6.79 12.64
N ILE A 146 -20.09 -8.03 12.55
CA ILE A 146 -20.56 -8.79 13.72
C ILE A 146 -19.40 -9.02 14.70
N ASN A 147 -18.23 -9.46 14.22
CA ASN A 147 -17.08 -9.70 15.09
C ASN A 147 -16.56 -8.41 15.75
N SER A 148 -16.48 -7.32 14.98
CA SER A 148 -16.09 -6.00 15.50
C SER A 148 -17.08 -5.54 16.57
N CYS A 149 -18.39 -5.68 16.33
CA CYS A 149 -19.40 -5.34 17.33
C CYS A 149 -19.27 -6.18 18.60
N ARG A 150 -19.00 -7.49 18.48
CA ARG A 150 -18.78 -8.37 19.64
C ARG A 150 -17.62 -7.88 20.51
N THR A 151 -16.48 -7.54 19.90
CA THR A 151 -15.32 -7.02 20.64
C THR A 151 -15.61 -5.68 21.32
N HIS A 152 -16.42 -4.82 20.71
CA HIS A 152 -16.81 -3.55 21.31
C HIS A 152 -17.79 -3.73 22.47
N LEU A 153 -18.74 -4.68 22.37
CA LEU A 153 -19.64 -5.01 23.47
C LEU A 153 -18.86 -5.53 24.69
N GLU A 154 -17.92 -6.45 24.50
CA GLU A 154 -17.07 -6.97 25.58
C GLU A 154 -16.27 -5.85 26.26
N ALA A 155 -15.77 -4.88 25.49
CA ALA A 155 -15.04 -3.72 26.03
C ALA A 155 -15.95 -2.73 26.78
N GLU A 156 -17.17 -2.48 26.27
CA GLU A 156 -18.13 -1.54 26.87
C GLU A 156 -18.82 -2.13 28.10
N GLU A 157 -18.99 -3.46 28.17
CA GLU A 157 -19.47 -4.17 29.36
C GLU A 157 -18.53 -3.97 30.55
N ALA A 158 -17.22 -3.92 30.30
CA ALA A 158 -16.22 -3.58 31.31
C ALA A 158 -16.31 -2.10 31.77
N CYS A 159 -16.95 -1.23 30.98
CA CYS A 159 -17.09 0.21 31.23
C CYS A 159 -18.47 0.60 31.80
N GLY A 160 -19.42 -0.33 31.88
CA GLY A 160 -20.71 -0.14 32.58
C GLY A 160 -21.72 0.77 31.87
N LYS A 161 -21.64 0.92 30.53
CA LYS A 161 -22.66 1.66 29.76
C LYS A 161 -23.93 0.82 29.55
N ASP A 162 -25.05 1.48 29.23
CA ASP A 162 -26.30 0.81 28.85
C ASP A 162 -26.19 0.26 27.42
N ILE A 163 -25.93 -1.05 27.32
CA ILE A 163 -25.63 -1.75 26.08
C ILE A 163 -26.77 -2.74 25.72
N ALA A 164 -27.88 -2.74 26.47
CA ALA A 164 -28.95 -3.72 26.30
C ALA A 164 -29.52 -3.75 24.87
N GLN A 165 -29.76 -2.57 24.29
CA GLN A 165 -30.29 -2.44 22.93
C GLN A 165 -29.28 -2.87 21.86
N ALA A 166 -27.98 -2.58 22.05
CA ALA A 166 -26.94 -2.95 21.10
C ALA A 166 -26.70 -4.48 21.10
N LYS A 167 -26.78 -5.13 22.27
CA LYS A 167 -26.73 -6.60 22.40
C LYS A 167 -27.87 -7.29 21.67
N GLU A 168 -29.09 -6.78 21.83
CA GLU A 168 -30.27 -7.34 21.15
C GLU A 168 -30.12 -7.26 19.62
N ARG A 169 -29.64 -6.12 19.11
CA ARG A 169 -29.40 -5.94 17.66
C ARG A 169 -28.26 -6.80 17.14
N LEU A 170 -27.20 -7.01 17.93
CA LEU A 170 -26.14 -7.94 17.55
C LEU A 170 -26.64 -9.38 17.49
N ALA A 171 -27.46 -9.82 18.46
CA ALA A 171 -28.05 -11.15 18.45
C ALA A 171 -28.96 -11.38 17.22
N GLN A 172 -29.73 -10.36 16.83
CA GLN A 172 -30.51 -10.40 15.58
C GLN A 172 -29.60 -10.51 14.34
N ALA A 173 -28.48 -9.79 14.30
CA ALA A 173 -27.50 -9.88 13.22
C ALA A 173 -26.86 -11.27 13.12
N GLU A 174 -26.54 -11.90 14.26
CA GLU A 174 -26.01 -13.26 14.33
C GLU A 174 -27.02 -14.30 13.84
N GLN A 175 -28.29 -14.15 14.20
CA GLN A 175 -29.36 -15.03 13.72
C GLN A 175 -29.55 -14.91 12.20
N CYS A 176 -29.60 -13.68 11.66
CA CYS A 176 -29.67 -13.47 10.21
C CYS A 176 -28.43 -14.04 9.48
N PHE A 177 -27.25 -13.97 10.10
CA PHE A 177 -26.03 -14.56 9.57
C PHE A 177 -26.10 -16.10 9.54
N ALA A 178 -26.64 -16.73 10.59
CA ALA A 178 -26.87 -18.17 10.64
C ALA A 178 -27.90 -18.65 9.60
N GLU A 179 -28.91 -17.83 9.29
CA GLU A 179 -29.91 -18.06 8.23
C GLU A 179 -29.37 -17.80 6.80
N LYS A 180 -28.08 -17.47 6.63
CA LYS A 180 -27.46 -17.06 5.35
C LYS A 180 -28.06 -15.79 4.73
N ARG A 181 -28.73 -14.95 5.52
CA ARG A 181 -29.30 -13.66 5.10
C ARG A 181 -28.29 -12.54 5.37
N TYR A 182 -27.17 -12.54 4.64
CA TYR A 182 -26.04 -11.64 4.91
C TYR A 182 -26.37 -10.15 4.72
N ASP A 183 -27.28 -9.81 3.81
CA ASP A 183 -27.73 -8.43 3.61
C ASP A 183 -28.42 -7.85 4.84
N GLU A 184 -29.21 -8.68 5.53
CA GLU A 184 -29.91 -8.29 6.75
C GLU A 184 -28.97 -8.31 7.95
N ALA A 185 -28.09 -9.31 8.02
CA ALA A 185 -27.03 -9.38 9.02
C ALA A 185 -26.13 -8.13 8.98
N LEU A 186 -25.76 -7.66 7.79
CA LEU A 186 -24.99 -6.43 7.62
C LEU A 186 -25.76 -5.19 8.09
N LYS A 187 -27.05 -5.09 7.77
CA LYS A 187 -27.89 -3.95 8.20
C LYS A 187 -28.04 -3.90 9.72
N GLU A 188 -28.33 -5.02 10.37
CA GLU A 188 -28.47 -5.09 11.81
C GLU A 188 -27.11 -4.91 12.52
N GLY A 189 -26.03 -5.48 11.98
CA GLY A 189 -24.67 -5.24 12.49
C GLY A 189 -24.27 -3.76 12.42
N MET A 190 -24.59 -3.07 11.32
CA MET A 190 -24.35 -1.62 11.20
C MET A 190 -25.23 -0.81 12.15
N ARG A 191 -26.45 -1.26 12.47
CA ARG A 191 -27.32 -0.63 13.49
C ARG A 191 -26.73 -0.79 14.89
N ALA A 192 -26.28 -2.00 15.24
CA ALA A 192 -25.59 -2.25 16.51
C ALA A 192 -24.34 -1.37 16.65
N ARG A 193 -23.53 -1.27 15.58
CA ARG A 193 -22.34 -0.42 15.53
C ARG A 193 -22.64 1.07 15.77
N ARG A 194 -23.71 1.59 15.15
CA ARG A 194 -24.17 2.98 15.38
C ARG A 194 -24.64 3.21 16.81
N MET A 195 -25.32 2.25 17.43
CA MET A 195 -25.76 2.35 18.82
C MET A 195 -24.58 2.42 19.80
N MET A 196 -23.46 1.79 19.46
CA MET A 196 -22.22 1.86 20.23
C MET A 196 -21.40 3.14 19.96
N GLY A 197 -21.92 4.07 19.16
CA GLY A 197 -21.27 5.35 18.87
C GLY A 197 -20.13 5.27 17.86
N GLU A 198 -19.90 4.11 17.26
CA GLU A 198 -18.86 3.94 16.24
C GLU A 198 -19.43 4.32 14.87
N SER A 199 -19.20 5.57 14.49
CA SER A 199 -19.64 6.11 13.20
C SER A 199 -18.74 5.55 12.09
N SER A 200 -19.34 4.83 11.14
CA SER A 200 -18.68 4.40 9.90
C SER A 200 -17.97 5.57 9.19
N PRO A 201 -16.78 5.36 8.59
CA PRO A 201 -16.21 6.34 7.68
C PRO A 201 -17.02 6.28 6.38
N GLY A 202 -18.03 7.13 6.23
CA GLY A 202 -18.80 7.18 4.97
C GLY A 202 -20.14 7.89 5.04
N ILE A 203 -20.08 9.21 4.84
CA ILE A 203 -21.14 10.10 4.37
C ILE A 203 -22.28 10.39 5.35
N SER A 204 -22.05 11.39 6.20
CA SER A 204 -22.83 12.63 6.22
C SER A 204 -22.16 13.63 7.17
N GLU A 205 -21.75 14.79 6.65
CA GLU A 205 -21.44 15.94 7.51
C GLU A 205 -22.69 16.30 8.32
N PRO A 206 -22.53 16.63 9.61
CA PRO A 206 -22.38 18.05 9.92
C PRO A 206 -21.27 18.35 10.93
N LYS A 207 -20.71 19.55 10.77
CA LYS A 207 -19.77 20.22 11.67
C LYS A 207 -20.21 20.11 13.13
N MET A 208 -19.32 19.63 14.00
CA MET A 208 -19.17 20.21 15.34
C MET A 208 -17.74 20.07 15.86
N GLU A 209 -17.35 21.10 16.57
CA GLU A 209 -16.00 21.54 16.85
C GLU A 209 -15.30 20.64 17.86
N THR A 210 -14.03 20.33 17.59
CA THR A 210 -13.12 19.83 18.63
C THR A 210 -12.44 21.03 19.31
N PRO A 211 -12.37 21.08 20.64
CA PRO A 211 -11.69 22.15 21.35
C PRO A 211 -10.18 21.93 21.20
N ARG A 212 -9.57 22.63 20.23
CA ARG A 212 -8.12 22.69 20.09
C ARG A 212 -7.55 23.71 21.07
N ILE A 213 -6.74 23.20 21.98
CA ILE A 213 -5.82 23.93 22.83
C ILE A 213 -5.03 24.93 21.97
N LYS A 214 -5.21 26.23 22.24
CA LYS A 214 -4.56 27.34 21.54
C LYS A 214 -3.10 27.40 21.97
N ILE A 215 -2.22 26.81 21.18
CA ILE A 215 -0.81 27.22 21.14
C ILE A 215 -0.73 28.34 20.09
N PRO A 216 -0.48 29.60 20.46
CA PRO A 216 -0.39 30.69 19.49
C PRO A 216 0.84 30.47 18.60
N LYS A 217 0.62 30.03 17.37
CA LYS A 217 1.65 29.91 16.33
C LYS A 217 1.40 31.02 15.30
N PRO A 218 2.42 31.83 14.95
CA PRO A 218 2.23 33.00 14.10
C PRO A 218 1.89 32.57 12.66
N GLU A 219 0.72 32.97 12.18
CA GLU A 219 0.32 32.81 10.78
C GLU A 219 1.21 33.68 9.89
N ARG A 220 1.87 33.08 8.89
CA ARG A 220 2.68 33.80 7.91
C ARG A 220 1.80 34.21 6.73
N LYS A 221 1.95 35.45 6.26
CA LYS A 221 1.26 35.93 5.06
C LYS A 221 2.24 35.97 3.90
N CYS A 222 1.78 35.58 2.71
CA CYS A 222 2.58 35.70 1.51
C CYS A 222 2.83 37.18 1.18
N ALA A 223 4.09 37.57 1.00
CA ALA A 223 4.47 38.95 0.68
C ALA A 223 3.90 39.44 -0.67
N LYS A 224 3.64 38.53 -1.62
CA LYS A 224 3.19 38.88 -2.97
C LYS A 224 1.67 38.95 -3.12
N CYS A 225 0.92 38.07 -2.46
CA CYS A 225 -0.54 37.99 -2.64
C CYS A 225 -1.35 38.17 -1.33
N GLY A 226 -0.67 38.35 -0.20
CA GLY A 226 -1.29 38.62 1.10
C GLY A 226 -2.03 37.45 1.76
N ILE A 227 -2.06 36.28 1.13
CA ILE A 227 -2.80 35.12 1.63
C ILE A 227 -2.05 34.43 2.76
N GLY A 228 -2.80 33.98 3.77
CA GLY A 228 -2.27 33.16 4.86
C GLY A 228 -1.71 31.85 4.32
N VAL A 229 -0.42 31.61 4.59
CA VAL A 229 0.27 30.39 4.24
C VAL A 229 0.50 29.62 5.54
N PRO A 230 0.07 28.34 5.63
CA PRO A 230 0.33 27.54 6.81
C PRO A 230 1.86 27.40 7.00
N PRO A 231 2.35 27.31 8.25
CA PRO A 231 3.79 27.35 8.54
C PRO A 231 4.59 26.19 7.94
N GLU A 232 3.91 25.12 7.53
CA GLU A 232 4.49 23.94 6.87
C GLU A 232 4.74 24.15 5.37
N ASP A 233 4.06 25.12 4.73
CA ASP A 233 4.18 25.36 3.30
C ASP A 233 5.31 26.36 3.00
N LEU A 234 6.32 25.91 2.26
CA LEU A 234 7.44 26.76 1.79
C LEU A 234 7.05 27.71 0.65
N TYR A 235 5.93 27.44 -0.03
CA TYR A 235 5.46 28.20 -1.19
C TYR A 235 3.99 28.59 -1.03
N CYS A 236 3.64 29.78 -1.50
CA CYS A 236 2.25 30.20 -1.54
C CYS A 236 1.48 29.40 -2.61
N ARG A 237 0.44 28.66 -2.20
CA ARG A 237 -0.41 27.88 -3.09
C ARG A 237 -1.11 28.68 -4.19
N LYS A 238 -1.33 29.98 -4.00
CA LYS A 238 -2.00 30.84 -5.01
C LYS A 238 -1.03 31.43 -6.02
N CYS A 239 0.15 31.87 -5.59
CA CYS A 239 1.07 32.64 -6.46
C CYS A 239 2.43 31.99 -6.69
N GLY A 240 2.68 30.82 -6.11
CA GLY A 240 3.93 30.05 -6.24
C GLY A 240 5.15 30.72 -5.61
N THR A 241 5.01 31.88 -4.97
CA THR A 241 6.14 32.60 -4.37
C THR A 241 6.56 31.92 -3.08
N SER A 242 7.88 31.76 -2.87
CA SER A 242 8.42 31.20 -1.65
C SER A 242 8.10 32.11 -0.45
N VAL A 243 7.62 31.49 0.63
CA VAL A 243 7.28 32.14 1.91
C VAL A 243 8.22 31.65 3.02
N GLY A 244 9.21 30.83 2.66
CA GLY A 244 10.32 30.45 3.54
C GLY A 244 11.09 31.67 4.02
N VAL A 245 11.51 31.64 5.28
CA VAL A 245 12.36 32.68 5.89
C VAL A 245 13.72 32.59 5.22
N GLN A 246 13.99 33.46 4.25
CA GLN A 246 15.33 33.62 3.68
C GLN A 246 16.25 34.13 4.78
N ARG A 247 17.28 33.35 5.11
CA ARG A 247 18.34 33.78 6.03
C ARG A 247 19.45 34.41 5.21
N THR A 248 19.94 35.56 5.61
CA THR A 248 21.10 36.17 4.97
C THR A 248 22.38 35.65 5.63
N CYS A 249 23.37 35.27 4.83
CA CYS A 249 24.66 34.90 5.38
C CYS A 249 25.34 36.13 6.00
N SER A 250 25.68 36.07 7.28
CA SER A 250 26.32 37.16 8.03
C SER A 250 27.66 37.64 7.42
N HIS A 251 28.33 36.81 6.61
CA HIS A 251 29.64 37.12 6.04
C HIS A 251 29.59 37.64 4.60
N CYS A 252 28.70 37.11 3.75
CA CYS A 252 28.65 37.46 2.32
C CYS A 252 27.32 38.06 1.88
N GLN A 253 26.39 38.27 2.84
CA GLN A 253 25.07 38.87 2.67
C GLN A 253 24.23 38.23 1.55
N THR A 254 24.52 36.98 1.21
CA THR A 254 23.76 36.24 0.20
C THR A 254 22.57 35.58 0.86
N ASP A 255 21.42 35.62 0.19
CA ASP A 255 20.20 34.93 0.63
C ASP A 255 20.42 33.42 0.57
N VAL A 256 20.16 32.74 1.69
CA VAL A 256 20.27 31.30 1.81
C VAL A 256 18.96 30.69 2.31
N SER A 257 18.68 29.46 1.87
CA SER A 257 17.52 28.70 2.32
C SER A 257 17.63 28.40 3.82
N ALA A 258 16.48 28.30 4.50
CA ALA A 258 16.44 27.97 5.93
C ALA A 258 16.97 26.56 6.24
N ASP A 259 17.06 25.69 5.22
CA ASP A 259 17.48 24.30 5.34
C ASP A 259 18.99 24.10 5.09
N ASP A 260 19.71 25.12 4.60
CA ASP A 260 21.14 25.00 4.31
C ASP A 260 21.96 25.24 5.58
N VAL A 261 22.88 24.31 5.90
CA VAL A 261 23.82 24.42 7.03
C VAL A 261 25.02 25.30 6.66
N PHE A 262 25.35 25.39 5.37
CA PHE A 262 26.52 26.12 4.86
C PHE A 262 26.13 27.04 3.71
N CYS A 263 26.74 28.22 3.65
CA CYS A 263 26.47 29.17 2.59
C CYS A 263 27.04 28.66 1.25
N PRO A 264 26.23 28.56 0.19
CA PRO A 264 26.69 28.08 -1.12
C PRO A 264 27.73 28.99 -1.78
N LYS A 265 27.81 30.27 -1.37
CA LYS A 265 28.72 31.26 -1.95
C LYS A 265 30.06 31.35 -1.23
N CYS A 266 30.09 31.25 0.10
CA CYS A 266 31.30 31.45 0.90
C CYS A 266 31.75 30.20 1.68
N GLY A 267 30.97 29.11 1.67
CA GLY A 267 31.29 27.85 2.34
C GLY A 267 31.30 27.89 3.87
N ARG A 268 30.99 29.05 4.48
CA ARG A 268 30.91 29.19 5.94
C ARG A 268 29.54 28.75 6.48
N PRO A 269 29.48 28.27 7.73
CA PRO A 269 28.20 27.96 8.37
C PRO A 269 27.33 29.23 8.49
N ILE A 270 26.01 29.06 8.35
CA ILE A 270 25.01 30.14 8.36
C ILE A 270 24.41 30.31 9.76
#